data_AF-A0A6L6PYL3-F1
#
_entry.id   AF-A0A6L6PYL3-F1
#
_cell.length_a   1.000
_cell.length_b   1.000
_cell.length_c   1.000
_cell.angle_alpha   90.00
_cell.angle_beta   90.00
_cell.angle_gamma   90.00
#
_symmetry.space_group_name_H-M   'P 1'
#
loop_
_entity.id
_entity.type
_entity.pdbx_description
1 polymer ?
#
loop_
_entity_poly.entity_id
_entity_poly.type
_entity_poly.pdbx_seq_one_letter_code
_entity_poly.pdbx_strand_id
1 'polypeptide(L)'
;MAFTVRHMYLTLVAAGLALCSVLNAAHAADVFGIEDENLQPVPPAVAAALRAHVRKTEYRECAQGDFVGSAVDLQGQGRNQDWIAKTADGCAWGAATAKIWILKHDMPRYRVVLDTGGHGVDLLKSTSHGLRNLSVSSGTAGHYSDALLKFNGRRYKVFKSCFVDPGNPEEASKHPDGQCHIN
;
A
#
# COMPACT_ATOMS: atom_id res chain seq x y z
N MET A 1 40.15 -16.44 65.63
CA MET A 1 41.46 -15.96 65.11
C MET A 1 42.01 -17.06 64.19
N ALA A 2 42.43 -16.88 62.95
CA ALA A 2 42.49 -15.71 62.06
C ALA A 2 42.64 -16.20 60.58
N PHE A 3 42.27 -15.32 59.66
CA PHE A 3 42.47 -15.22 58.19
C PHE A 3 43.74 -15.89 57.62
N THR A 4 43.84 -16.28 56.33
CA THR A 4 44.23 -15.43 55.15
C THR A 4 44.29 -16.40 53.92
N VAL A 5 43.60 -16.32 52.76
CA VAL A 5 43.47 -15.36 51.61
C VAL A 5 44.36 -15.67 50.37
N ARG A 6 43.68 -15.82 49.20
CA ARG A 6 44.05 -15.58 47.76
C ARG A 6 45.13 -16.43 47.07
N HIS A 7 44.99 -16.87 45.80
CA HIS A 7 44.89 -16.10 44.54
C HIS A 7 44.37 -17.00 43.38
N MET A 8 43.40 -16.55 42.55
CA MET A 8 43.52 -16.06 41.15
C MET A 8 44.13 -17.07 40.15
N TYR A 9 43.50 -17.46 39.04
CA TYR A 9 43.32 -16.72 37.78
C TYR A 9 42.27 -17.45 36.87
N LEU A 10 41.31 -16.74 36.25
CA LEU A 10 41.20 -16.39 34.80
C LEU A 10 40.96 -17.63 33.89
N THR A 11 40.06 -17.70 32.90
CA THR A 11 39.26 -16.75 32.10
C THR A 11 38.36 -17.61 31.22
N LEU A 12 37.11 -17.22 30.95
CA LEU A 12 36.57 -17.44 29.60
C LEU A 12 35.41 -16.48 29.33
N VAL A 13 35.67 -15.64 28.35
CA VAL A 13 34.79 -14.66 27.74
C VAL A 13 33.77 -15.40 26.88
N ALA A 14 32.48 -15.06 27.01
CA ALA A 14 31.50 -15.30 25.95
C ALA A 14 30.71 -14.00 25.74
N ALA A 15 31.17 -13.24 24.75
CA ALA A 15 30.44 -12.12 24.18
C ALA A 15 29.21 -12.66 23.44
N GLY A 16 28.02 -12.43 24.00
CA GLY A 16 26.74 -12.74 23.35
C GLY A 16 26.32 -11.56 22.47
N LEU A 17 26.30 -11.78 21.15
CA LEU A 17 25.85 -10.83 20.14
C LEU A 17 24.46 -10.25 20.47
N ALA A 18 24.38 -8.93 20.66
CA ALA A 18 23.13 -8.21 20.55
C ALA A 18 22.73 -8.15 19.06
N LEU A 19 21.66 -8.86 18.68
CA LEU A 19 21.02 -8.73 17.38
C LEU A 19 20.51 -7.28 17.22
N CYS A 20 21.24 -6.47 16.46
CA CYS A 20 20.68 -5.26 15.86
C CYS A 20 19.61 -5.67 14.86
N SER A 21 18.35 -5.71 15.32
CA SER A 21 17.21 -5.74 14.42
C SER A 21 17.20 -4.40 13.69
N VAL A 22 17.63 -4.40 12.44
CA VAL A 22 17.56 -3.22 11.57
C VAL A 22 16.07 -2.95 11.35
N LEU A 23 15.51 -2.02 12.11
CA LEU A 23 14.21 -1.42 11.81
C LEU A 23 14.41 -0.61 10.53
N ASN A 24 14.20 -1.26 9.38
CA ASN A 24 13.96 -0.55 8.13
C ASN A 24 12.71 0.30 8.36
N ALA A 25 12.92 1.59 8.63
CA ALA A 25 11.89 2.59 8.47
C ALA A 25 11.58 2.61 6.98
N ALA A 26 10.62 1.78 6.56
CA ALA A 26 10.00 1.90 5.26
C ALA A 26 9.50 3.34 5.16
N HIS A 27 10.12 4.13 4.28
CA HIS A 27 9.64 5.47 3.99
C HIS A 27 8.17 5.35 3.59
N ALA A 28 7.30 6.14 4.22
CA ALA A 28 5.88 6.15 3.87
C ALA A 28 5.79 6.56 2.40
N ALA A 29 5.28 5.68 1.55
CA ALA A 29 5.03 6.04 0.18
C ALA A 29 3.74 6.85 0.14
N ASP A 30 3.85 8.15 -0.15
CA ASP A 30 2.69 8.99 -0.42
C ASP A 30 2.10 8.73 -1.82
N VAL A 31 2.86 8.03 -2.66
CA VAL A 31 2.52 7.65 -4.03
C VAL A 31 2.78 6.15 -4.19
N PHE A 32 1.82 5.43 -4.75
CA PHE A 32 1.94 4.02 -5.10
C PHE A 32 1.70 3.86 -6.61
N GLY A 33 2.65 3.27 -7.32
CA GLY A 33 2.49 2.90 -8.73
C GLY A 33 2.53 1.39 -8.90
N ILE A 34 1.68 0.83 -9.77
CA ILE A 34 1.67 -0.62 -10.01
C ILE A 34 2.96 -1.11 -10.70
N GLU A 35 3.73 -0.22 -11.31
CA GLU A 35 4.99 -0.49 -11.99
C GLU A 35 6.22 -0.13 -11.14
N ASP A 36 6.04 0.28 -9.87
CA ASP A 36 7.16 0.63 -9.00
C ASP A 36 8.04 -0.61 -8.72
N GLU A 37 9.33 -0.48 -9.04
CA GLU A 37 10.34 -1.52 -8.88
C GLU A 37 10.73 -1.73 -7.40
N ASN A 38 10.39 -0.80 -6.51
CA ASN A 38 10.75 -0.84 -5.09
C ASN A 38 9.70 -1.54 -4.20
N LEU A 39 8.63 -2.09 -4.78
CA LEU A 39 7.59 -2.77 -4.02
C LEU A 39 8.13 -4.03 -3.33
N GLN A 40 7.73 -4.20 -2.08
CA GLN A 40 8.22 -5.28 -1.22
C GLN A 40 7.15 -6.34 -1.00
N PRO A 41 7.53 -7.61 -0.73
CA PRO A 41 6.58 -8.62 -0.27
C PRO A 41 5.78 -8.12 0.94
N VAL A 42 4.45 -8.28 0.91
CA VAL A 42 3.63 -7.82 2.03
C VAL A 42 3.79 -8.74 3.26
N PRO A 43 3.63 -8.23 4.50
CA PRO A 43 3.72 -9.04 5.71
C PRO A 43 2.69 -10.18 5.72
N PRO A 44 2.97 -11.31 6.41
CA PRO A 44 2.05 -12.46 6.45
C PRO A 44 0.61 -12.13 6.87
N ALA A 45 0.43 -11.20 7.82
CA ALA A 45 -0.90 -10.77 8.27
C ALA A 45 -1.68 -10.00 7.18
N VAL A 46 -0.98 -9.18 6.39
CA VAL A 46 -1.53 -8.45 5.24
C VAL A 46 -1.89 -9.44 4.13
N ALA A 47 -0.98 -10.36 3.80
CA ALA A 47 -1.22 -11.42 2.82
C ALA A 47 -2.44 -12.28 3.21
N ALA A 48 -2.56 -12.67 4.49
CA ALA A 48 -3.71 -13.45 4.95
C ALA A 48 -5.03 -12.70 4.77
N ALA A 49 -5.08 -11.41 5.11
CA ALA A 49 -6.27 -10.57 4.90
C ALA A 49 -6.61 -10.41 3.42
N LEU A 50 -5.61 -10.19 2.56
CA LEU A 50 -5.77 -10.13 1.11
C LEU A 50 -6.32 -11.44 0.55
N ARG A 51 -5.70 -12.58 0.84
CA ARG A 51 -6.15 -13.89 0.36
C ARG A 51 -7.60 -14.18 0.78
N ALA A 52 -7.96 -13.84 2.02
CA ALA A 52 -9.34 -14.00 2.51
C ALA A 52 -10.34 -13.11 1.79
N HIS A 53 -9.94 -11.91 1.36
CA HIS A 53 -10.75 -10.99 0.56
C HIS A 53 -10.86 -11.44 -0.90
N VAL A 54 -9.73 -11.68 -1.56
CA VAL A 54 -9.62 -12.05 -2.98
C VAL A 54 -10.39 -13.34 -3.28
N ARG A 55 -10.41 -14.33 -2.39
CA ARG A 55 -11.24 -15.55 -2.54
C ARG A 55 -12.74 -15.29 -2.72
N LYS A 56 -13.22 -14.09 -2.38
CA LYS A 56 -14.63 -13.68 -2.47
C LYS A 56 -14.91 -12.78 -3.67
N THR A 57 -13.91 -12.50 -4.51
CA THR A 57 -14.05 -11.68 -5.71
C THR A 57 -14.04 -12.56 -6.96
N GLU A 58 -14.17 -11.93 -8.12
CA GLU A 58 -14.02 -12.60 -9.43
C GLU A 58 -12.59 -13.11 -9.69
N TYR A 59 -11.58 -12.63 -8.95
CA TYR A 59 -10.16 -13.00 -9.08
C TYR A 59 -9.72 -14.04 -8.04
N ARG A 60 -10.62 -14.92 -7.63
CA ARG A 60 -10.39 -15.87 -6.52
C ARG A 60 -9.16 -16.76 -6.72
N GLU A 61 -8.81 -17.05 -7.97
CA GLU A 61 -7.62 -17.79 -8.37
C GLU A 61 -6.32 -17.06 -8.02
N CYS A 62 -6.31 -15.73 -8.06
CA CYS A 62 -5.16 -14.92 -7.65
C CYS A 62 -4.85 -14.99 -6.15
N ALA A 63 -5.78 -15.52 -5.33
CA ALA A 63 -5.55 -15.65 -3.89
C ALA A 63 -4.44 -16.65 -3.52
N GLN A 64 -3.96 -17.45 -4.46
CA GLN A 64 -2.83 -18.37 -4.23
C GLN A 64 -1.48 -17.71 -4.48
N GLY A 65 -1.45 -16.60 -5.22
CA GLY A 65 -0.23 -15.89 -5.57
C GLY A 65 0.38 -15.11 -4.42
N ASP A 66 1.50 -14.48 -4.75
CA ASP A 66 2.19 -13.54 -3.88
C ASP A 66 1.71 -12.11 -4.11
N PHE A 67 1.77 -11.33 -3.04
CA PHE A 67 1.37 -9.93 -3.03
C PHE A 67 2.58 -9.08 -2.68
N VAL A 68 2.75 -7.99 -3.43
CA VAL A 68 3.76 -6.97 -3.18
C VAL A 68 3.08 -5.62 -2.98
N GLY A 69 3.73 -4.74 -2.24
CA GLY A 69 3.15 -3.46 -1.87
C GLY A 69 4.10 -2.54 -1.13
N SER A 70 3.54 -1.46 -0.62
CA SER A 70 4.22 -0.50 0.24
C SER A 70 3.44 -0.26 1.53
N ALA A 71 4.18 -0.07 2.63
CA ALA A 71 3.60 0.41 3.88
C ALA A 71 3.29 1.90 3.74
N VAL A 72 2.10 2.31 4.20
CA VAL A 72 1.59 3.68 4.08
C VAL A 72 1.00 4.16 5.39
N ASP A 73 0.88 5.48 5.51
CA ASP A 73 0.24 6.16 6.62
C ASP A 73 -1.11 6.73 6.16
N LEU A 74 -2.18 5.93 6.27
CA LEU A 74 -3.51 6.41 5.89
C LEU A 74 -4.04 7.44 6.88
N GLN A 75 -3.48 7.58 8.09
CA GLN A 75 -3.97 8.56 9.07
C GLN A 75 -3.25 9.92 8.96
N GLY A 76 -2.08 9.97 8.32
CA GLY A 76 -1.24 11.17 8.26
C GLY A 76 -0.59 11.51 9.61
N GLN A 77 -0.32 10.50 10.45
CA GLN A 77 0.24 10.65 11.80
C GLN A 77 1.67 10.11 11.93
N GLY A 78 2.35 9.82 10.83
CA GLY A 78 3.69 9.26 10.78
C GLY A 78 3.75 7.76 11.12
N ARG A 79 2.63 7.03 11.00
CA ARG A 79 2.56 5.59 11.34
C ARG A 79 2.31 4.74 10.09
N ASN A 80 3.37 4.12 9.57
CA ASN A 80 3.32 3.29 8.36
C ASN A 80 2.85 1.87 8.67
N GLN A 81 1.61 1.75 9.14
CA GLN A 81 1.02 0.47 9.54
C GLN A 81 0.00 -0.05 8.52
N ASP A 82 -0.53 0.82 7.68
CA ASP A 82 -1.46 0.44 6.62
C ASP A 82 -0.67 0.00 5.37
N TRP A 83 -1.34 -0.63 4.40
CA TRP A 83 -0.68 -1.16 3.21
C TRP A 83 -1.47 -0.87 1.94
N ILE A 84 -0.75 -0.57 0.85
CA ILE A 84 -1.28 -0.63 -0.51
C ILE A 84 -0.56 -1.77 -1.22
N ALA A 85 -1.32 -2.64 -1.89
CA ALA A 85 -0.79 -3.86 -2.46
C ALA A 85 -1.41 -4.21 -3.82
N LYS A 86 -0.64 -4.97 -4.59
CA LYS A 86 -1.04 -5.64 -5.83
C LYS A 86 -0.52 -7.09 -5.83
N THR A 87 -0.87 -7.86 -6.85
CA THR A 87 -0.24 -9.17 -7.12
C THR A 87 1.18 -8.97 -7.65
N ALA A 88 2.08 -9.90 -7.34
CA ALA A 88 3.46 -9.89 -7.80
C ALA A 88 3.61 -10.39 -9.26
N ASP A 89 2.74 -11.30 -9.67
CA ASP A 89 2.85 -12.11 -10.90
C ASP A 89 1.98 -11.62 -12.07
N GLY A 90 1.33 -10.47 -11.93
CA GLY A 90 0.42 -9.96 -12.95
C GLY A 90 -1.00 -10.53 -12.87
N CYS A 91 -1.33 -11.40 -11.90
CA CYS A 91 -2.70 -11.91 -11.76
C CYS A 91 -3.67 -10.76 -11.43
N ALA A 92 -4.83 -10.69 -12.09
CA ALA A 92 -5.76 -9.55 -12.01
C ALA A 92 -5.22 -8.22 -12.56
N TRP A 93 -4.33 -8.28 -13.56
CA TRP A 93 -3.92 -7.10 -14.34
C TRP A 93 -4.69 -7.00 -15.65
N GLY A 94 -4.85 -5.76 -16.13
CA GLY A 94 -5.34 -5.42 -17.45
C GLY A 94 -4.29 -4.62 -18.22
N ALA A 95 -4.71 -3.98 -19.32
CA ALA A 95 -3.83 -3.08 -20.06
C ALA A 95 -3.43 -1.90 -19.16
N ALA A 96 -2.13 -1.79 -18.84
CA ALA A 96 -1.52 -0.73 -18.03
C ALA A 96 -2.16 -0.49 -16.64
N THR A 97 -2.92 -1.46 -16.13
CA THR A 97 -3.68 -1.37 -14.89
C THR A 97 -3.60 -2.67 -14.11
N ALA A 98 -3.69 -2.58 -12.78
CA ALA A 98 -3.78 -3.74 -11.90
C ALA A 98 -4.91 -3.58 -10.90
N LYS A 99 -5.34 -4.68 -10.30
CA LYS A 99 -6.05 -4.59 -9.03
C LYS A 99 -5.14 -4.05 -7.94
N ILE A 100 -5.66 -3.04 -7.24
CA ILE A 100 -5.02 -2.37 -6.13
C ILE A 100 -5.92 -2.54 -4.91
N TRP A 101 -5.33 -3.06 -3.84
CA TRP A 101 -5.98 -3.21 -2.55
C TRP A 101 -5.34 -2.29 -1.53
N ILE A 102 -6.16 -1.58 -0.76
CA ILE A 102 -5.71 -0.80 0.40
C ILE A 102 -6.21 -1.48 1.65
N LEU A 103 -5.29 -1.77 2.55
CA LEU A 103 -5.56 -2.41 3.82
C LEU A 103 -5.33 -1.44 4.95
N LYS A 104 -6.37 -1.29 5.77
CA LYS A 104 -6.27 -0.60 7.05
C LYS A 104 -5.87 -1.58 8.14
N HIS A 105 -4.92 -1.18 8.98
CA HIS A 105 -4.63 -1.83 10.23
C HIS A 105 -5.64 -1.39 11.30
N ASP A 106 -6.48 -2.33 11.71
CA ASP A 106 -7.44 -2.22 12.81
C ASP A 106 -7.03 -3.26 13.86
N MET A 107 -6.08 -2.90 14.74
CA MET A 107 -5.46 -3.81 15.71
C MET A 107 -6.47 -4.79 16.35
N PRO A 108 -6.22 -6.11 16.32
CA PRO A 108 -4.99 -6.79 15.87
C PRO A 108 -5.05 -7.30 14.41
N ARG A 109 -5.89 -6.73 13.55
CA ARG A 109 -6.20 -7.29 12.22
C ARG A 109 -6.04 -6.28 11.10
N TYR A 110 -5.86 -6.79 9.89
CA TYR A 110 -5.97 -6.01 8.67
C TYR A 110 -7.32 -6.21 8.01
N ARG A 111 -7.81 -5.15 7.37
CA ARG A 111 -9.06 -5.14 6.62
C ARG A 111 -8.87 -4.38 5.33
N VAL A 112 -9.34 -4.97 4.22
CA VAL A 112 -9.42 -4.29 2.94
C VAL A 112 -10.46 -3.16 3.04
N VAL A 113 -10.02 -1.92 2.82
CA VAL A 113 -10.84 -0.70 2.83
C VAL A 113 -11.03 -0.09 1.44
N LEU A 114 -10.26 -0.56 0.46
CA LEU A 114 -10.46 -0.31 -0.97
C LEU A 114 -10.04 -1.55 -1.76
N ASP A 115 -10.83 -1.90 -2.77
CA ASP A 115 -10.53 -2.86 -3.82
C ASP A 115 -10.93 -2.16 -5.13
N THR A 116 -9.96 -1.77 -5.94
CA THR A 116 -10.17 -1.02 -7.18
C THR A 116 -9.19 -1.47 -8.26
N GLY A 117 -9.48 -1.12 -9.51
CA GLY A 117 -8.48 -1.14 -10.57
C GLY A 117 -7.82 0.23 -10.69
N GLY A 118 -6.56 0.28 -11.11
CA GLY A 118 -5.86 1.53 -11.43
C GLY A 118 -4.42 1.30 -11.85
N HIS A 119 -3.77 2.41 -12.20
CA HIS A 119 -2.33 2.50 -12.46
C HIS A 119 -1.56 2.99 -11.22
N GLY A 120 -2.16 3.90 -10.45
CA GLY A 120 -1.53 4.42 -9.24
C GLY A 120 -2.52 4.93 -8.20
N VAL A 121 -2.01 5.17 -7.00
CA VAL A 121 -2.74 5.75 -5.86
C VAL A 121 -1.88 6.81 -5.19
N ASP A 122 -2.43 8.01 -5.05
CA ASP A 122 -1.83 9.09 -4.28
C ASP A 122 -2.58 9.30 -2.97
N LEU A 123 -1.84 9.36 -1.86
CA LEU A 123 -2.38 9.73 -0.56
C LEU A 123 -2.37 11.26 -0.46
N LEU A 124 -3.54 11.87 -0.37
CA LEU A 124 -3.68 13.32 -0.29
C LEU A 124 -3.50 13.82 1.16
N LYS A 125 -3.09 15.06 1.33
CA LYS A 125 -2.96 15.68 2.67
C LYS A 125 -4.32 15.90 3.35
N SER A 126 -5.39 16.05 2.57
CA SER A 126 -6.74 16.19 3.09
C SER A 126 -7.26 14.85 3.63
N THR A 127 -8.11 14.90 4.65
CA THR A 127 -8.66 13.70 5.29
C THR A 127 -10.18 13.70 5.29
N SER A 128 -10.78 12.51 5.36
CA SER A 128 -12.21 12.29 5.60
C SER A 128 -12.36 11.17 6.61
N HIS A 129 -13.14 11.39 7.68
CA HIS A 129 -13.32 10.39 8.75
C HIS A 129 -12.00 9.83 9.32
N GLY A 130 -10.99 10.70 9.45
CA GLY A 130 -9.71 10.37 10.06
C GLY A 130 -8.71 9.62 9.16
N LEU A 131 -9.04 9.36 7.89
CA LEU A 131 -8.08 8.84 6.91
C LEU A 131 -7.83 9.84 5.78
N ARG A 132 -6.62 9.86 5.23
CA ARG A 132 -6.23 10.58 4.03
C ARG A 132 -7.14 10.20 2.88
N ASN A 133 -7.58 11.21 2.14
CA ASN A 133 -8.27 11.03 0.87
C ASN A 133 -7.29 10.47 -0.16
N LEU A 134 -7.81 9.83 -1.20
CA LEU A 134 -6.99 9.19 -2.22
C LEU A 134 -7.33 9.76 -3.59
N SER A 135 -6.33 9.95 -4.45
CA SER A 135 -6.54 9.97 -5.90
C SER A 135 -6.13 8.61 -6.45
N VAL A 136 -6.95 8.07 -7.36
CA VAL A 136 -6.65 6.83 -8.08
C VAL A 136 -6.67 7.16 -9.57
N SER A 137 -5.50 7.05 -10.19
CA SER A 137 -5.35 7.24 -11.63
C SER A 137 -5.40 5.91 -12.36
N SER A 138 -5.94 5.92 -13.57
CA SER A 138 -5.99 4.75 -14.45
C SER A 138 -5.95 5.24 -15.89
N GLY A 139 -5.05 4.69 -16.70
CA GLY A 139 -4.91 5.12 -18.08
C GLY A 139 -4.41 4.01 -19.00
N THR A 140 -4.83 4.10 -20.26
CA THR A 140 -4.31 3.34 -21.39
C THR A 140 -4.07 4.31 -22.54
N ALA A 141 -3.57 3.83 -23.68
CA ALA A 141 -3.44 4.67 -24.88
C ALA A 141 -4.79 5.24 -25.38
N GLY A 142 -5.92 4.62 -25.01
CA GLY A 142 -7.24 5.03 -25.47
C GLY A 142 -8.11 5.75 -24.45
N HIS A 143 -7.67 5.89 -23.18
CA HIS A 143 -8.42 6.65 -22.17
C HIS A 143 -7.55 6.98 -20.97
N TYR A 144 -7.88 8.08 -20.28
CA TYR A 144 -7.38 8.43 -18.96
C TYR A 144 -8.54 8.63 -17.99
N SER A 145 -8.34 8.30 -16.72
CA SER A 145 -9.29 8.58 -15.66
C SER A 145 -8.59 8.86 -14.34
N ASP A 146 -9.22 9.72 -13.55
CA ASP A 146 -8.85 10.00 -12.17
C ASP A 146 -10.11 9.92 -11.30
N ALA A 147 -9.94 9.44 -10.08
CA ALA A 147 -11.00 9.39 -9.09
C ALA A 147 -10.47 9.87 -7.74
N LEU A 148 -11.14 10.89 -7.20
CA LEU A 148 -11.00 11.30 -5.80
C LEU A 148 -11.89 10.41 -4.92
N LEU A 149 -11.27 9.65 -4.04
CA LEU A 149 -11.94 8.79 -3.08
C LEU A 149 -11.84 9.36 -1.66
N LYS A 150 -12.96 9.30 -0.94
CA LYS A 150 -13.06 9.69 0.46
C LYS A 150 -13.43 8.50 1.32
N PHE A 151 -12.81 8.38 2.50
CA PHE A 151 -13.18 7.36 3.46
C PHE A 151 -14.48 7.75 4.18
N ASN A 152 -15.43 6.82 4.26
CA ASN A 152 -16.75 7.06 4.85
C ASN A 152 -16.92 6.47 6.26
N GLY A 153 -15.81 6.22 6.96
CA GLY A 153 -15.79 5.51 8.25
C GLY A 153 -15.72 4.00 8.12
N ARG A 154 -16.08 3.43 6.95
CA ARG A 154 -15.97 1.99 6.69
C ARG A 154 -15.10 1.66 5.48
N ARG A 155 -15.21 2.37 4.37
CA ARG A 155 -14.42 2.09 3.15
C ARG A 155 -14.26 3.36 2.34
N TYR A 156 -13.29 3.34 1.43
CA TYR A 156 -13.17 4.39 0.44
C TYR A 156 -14.32 4.31 -0.56
N LYS A 157 -14.82 5.48 -0.96
CA LYS A 157 -15.87 5.65 -1.97
C LYS A 157 -15.47 6.77 -2.91
N VAL A 158 -15.75 6.57 -4.19
CA VAL A 158 -15.60 7.62 -5.20
C VAL A 158 -16.49 8.79 -4.78
N PHE A 159 -15.85 9.94 -4.59
CA PHE A 159 -16.50 11.21 -4.31
C PHE A 159 -16.66 12.03 -5.60
N LYS A 160 -15.63 12.01 -6.44
CA LYS A 160 -15.61 12.64 -7.75
C LYS A 160 -14.72 11.83 -8.67
N SER A 161 -15.08 11.74 -9.94
CA SER A 161 -14.28 11.09 -10.97
C SER A 161 -14.34 11.89 -12.27
N CYS A 162 -13.32 11.69 -13.09
CA CYS A 162 -13.21 12.26 -14.43
C CYS A 162 -12.64 11.17 -15.34
N PHE A 163 -13.04 11.26 -16.60
CA PHE A 163 -12.64 10.39 -17.68
C PHE A 163 -12.32 11.28 -18.87
N VAL A 164 -11.30 10.90 -19.65
CA VAL A 164 -10.90 11.53 -20.90
C VAL A 164 -10.72 10.45 -21.94
N ASP A 165 -11.47 10.52 -23.03
CA ASP A 165 -11.21 9.79 -24.27
C ASP A 165 -10.44 10.68 -25.26
N PRO A 166 -9.14 10.43 -25.51
CA PRO A 166 -8.37 11.20 -26.49
C PRO A 166 -8.91 11.08 -27.93
N GLY A 167 -9.66 10.01 -28.23
CA GLY A 167 -10.34 9.82 -29.50
C GLY A 167 -11.57 10.72 -29.69
N ASN A 168 -12.02 11.40 -28.63
CA ASN A 168 -13.12 12.36 -28.67
C ASN A 168 -12.58 13.81 -28.73
N PRO A 169 -12.65 14.50 -29.89
CA PRO A 169 -12.07 15.82 -30.06
C PRO A 169 -12.64 16.89 -29.13
N GLU A 170 -13.93 16.79 -28.78
CA GLU A 170 -14.57 17.75 -27.89
C GLU A 170 -14.01 17.60 -26.46
N GLU A 171 -13.85 16.36 -26.01
CA GLU A 171 -13.33 16.03 -24.69
C GLU A 171 -11.83 16.32 -24.59
N ALA A 172 -11.06 15.94 -25.61
CA ALA A 172 -9.64 16.26 -25.72
C ALA A 172 -9.37 17.77 -25.68
N SER A 173 -10.26 18.59 -26.27
CA SER A 173 -10.12 20.06 -26.20
C SER A 173 -10.25 20.64 -24.78
N LYS A 174 -10.99 19.95 -23.90
CA LYS A 174 -11.17 20.33 -22.49
C LYS A 174 -9.98 19.88 -21.62
N HIS A 175 -9.20 18.91 -22.11
CA HIS A 175 -8.08 18.27 -21.43
C HIS A 175 -6.84 18.24 -22.34
N PRO A 176 -6.18 19.39 -22.58
CA PRO A 176 -5.12 19.49 -23.58
C PRO A 176 -3.87 18.66 -23.25
N ASP A 177 -3.66 18.26 -22.00
CA ASP A 177 -2.61 17.34 -21.56
C ASP A 177 -3.08 15.88 -21.49
N GLY A 178 -4.32 15.60 -21.90
CA GLY A 178 -4.94 14.29 -21.84
C GLY A 178 -5.27 13.81 -20.43
N GLN A 179 -5.18 14.68 -19.42
CA GLN A 179 -5.35 14.30 -18.01
C GLN A 179 -6.52 15.03 -17.34
N CYS A 180 -7.02 14.39 -16.29
CA CYS A 180 -7.97 14.97 -15.36
C CYS A 180 -7.23 15.61 -14.19
N HIS A 181 -7.53 16.86 -13.88
CA HIS A 181 -7.08 17.54 -12.66
C HIS A 181 -8.22 17.61 -11.66
N ILE A 182 -8.43 16.55 -10.87
CA ILE A 182 -9.47 16.53 -9.84
C ILE A 182 -8.90 17.12 -8.54
N ASN A 183 -9.27 18.37 -8.25
CA ASN A 183 -9.04 19.01 -6.95
C ASN A 183 -10.11 18.61 -5.91
#